data_AF-W9SFF2-F1
#
_entry.id   AF-W9SFF2-F1
#
_cell.length_a   1.000
_cell.length_b   1.000
_cell.length_c   1.000
_cell.angle_alpha   90.00
_cell.angle_beta   90.00
_cell.angle_gamma   90.00
#
_symmetry.space_group_name_H-M   'P 1'
#
loop_
_entity.id
_entity.type
_entity.pdbx_description
1 polymer ?
#
loop_
_entity_poly.entity_id
_entity_poly.type
_entity_poly.pdbx_seq_one_letter_code
_entity_poly.pdbx_strand_id
1 'polypeptide(L)'
;MPPDFFARYNYKGETPEDIFTDTHKELVESGCKWLRSTSESCSVVVALIATVAFATSTTLPGGTNDDNGKPTLENHPAFKIFAIASLIALSFSVTSLAMFLAILTSRFQENYFGKVLPWKLLLGLTSLFLSIASMLVSFCAGHFCALRDTLKYAAFPVYALTCVPVTFFASAQFPLYIDLIHATFRNPFGEIRSKLDSSN
;
A
#
# COMPACT_ATOMS: atom_id res chain seq x y z
N MET A 1 -6.28 31.86 -30.13
CA MET A 1 -6.94 30.72 -29.46
C MET A 1 -7.56 29.84 -30.55
N PRO A 2 -7.41 28.51 -30.53
CA PRO A 2 -7.99 27.64 -31.55
C PRO A 2 -9.53 27.61 -31.45
N PRO A 3 -10.26 27.37 -32.55
CA PRO A 3 -11.71 27.60 -32.61
C PRO A 3 -12.60 26.53 -31.94
N ASP A 4 -12.04 25.36 -31.60
CA ASP A 4 -12.80 24.21 -31.09
C ASP A 4 -12.92 24.14 -29.55
N PHE A 5 -12.69 25.25 -28.86
CA PHE A 5 -12.70 25.33 -27.39
C PHE A 5 -14.04 25.80 -26.81
N PHE A 6 -15.15 25.60 -27.53
CA PHE A 6 -16.48 25.86 -26.99
C PHE A 6 -17.04 24.57 -26.38
N ALA A 7 -17.41 24.63 -25.10
CA ALA A 7 -18.13 23.55 -24.43
C ALA A 7 -19.37 23.20 -25.26
N ARG A 8 -19.44 21.96 -25.77
CA ARG A 8 -20.60 21.49 -26.52
C ARG A 8 -21.69 21.14 -25.52
N TYR A 9 -22.87 21.70 -25.71
CA TYR A 9 -24.03 21.41 -24.87
C TYR A 9 -25.00 20.50 -25.63
N ASN A 10 -25.69 19.61 -24.93
CA ASN A 10 -26.81 18.86 -25.51
C ASN A 10 -28.06 19.76 -25.65
N TYR A 11 -29.16 19.19 -26.16
CA TYR A 11 -30.45 19.89 -26.32
C TYR A 11 -31.09 20.33 -24.99
N LYS A 12 -30.62 19.84 -23.84
CA LYS A 12 -31.01 20.25 -22.48
C LYS A 12 -30.06 21.28 -21.88
N GLY A 13 -29.02 21.71 -22.60
CA GLY A 13 -28.02 22.65 -22.10
C GLY A 13 -26.96 22.03 -21.18
N GLU A 14 -26.80 20.70 -21.19
CA GLU A 14 -25.84 19.98 -20.35
C GLU A 14 -24.53 19.73 -21.10
N THR A 15 -23.39 19.84 -20.41
CA THR A 15 -22.09 19.47 -20.98
C THR A 15 -21.87 17.95 -20.92
N PRO A 16 -20.94 17.39 -21.72
CA PRO A 16 -20.54 15.99 -21.59
C PRO A 16 -20.08 15.60 -20.17
N GLU A 17 -19.49 16.54 -19.44
CA GLU A 17 -19.04 16.33 -18.07
C GLU A 17 -20.22 16.23 -17.10
N ASP A 18 -21.24 17.08 -17.27
CA ASP A 18 -22.48 17.02 -16.49
C ASP A 18 -23.21 15.69 -16.72
N ILE A 19 -23.37 15.30 -17.99
CA ILE A 19 -24.04 14.03 -18.36
C ILE A 19 -23.25 12.84 -17.79
N PHE A 20 -21.92 12.84 -17.88
CA PHE A 20 -21.09 11.77 -17.35
C PHE A 20 -21.20 11.68 -15.82
N THR A 21 -21.15 12.82 -15.13
CA THR A 21 -21.25 12.91 -13.67
C THR A 21 -22.61 12.43 -13.17
N ASP A 22 -23.69 12.86 -13.82
CA ASP A 22 -25.05 12.46 -13.44
C ASP A 22 -25.29 10.97 -13.70
N THR A 23 -24.85 10.46 -14.85
CA THR A 23 -24.97 9.04 -15.21
C THR A 23 -24.17 8.11 -14.28
N HIS A 24 -23.02 8.56 -13.77
CA HIS A 24 -22.14 7.74 -12.92
C HIS A 24 -22.23 8.05 -11.42
N LYS A 25 -23.18 8.89 -11.01
CA LYS A 25 -23.35 9.32 -9.62
C LYS A 25 -23.51 8.15 -8.64
N GLU A 26 -24.36 7.17 -8.99
CA GLU A 26 -24.57 5.97 -8.16
C GLU A 26 -23.31 5.10 -8.04
N LEU A 27 -22.50 5.02 -9.11
CA LEU A 27 -21.22 4.30 -9.10
C LEU A 27 -20.21 4.99 -8.17
N VAL A 28 -20.13 6.32 -8.23
CA VAL A 28 -19.26 7.12 -7.35
C VAL A 28 -19.68 6.95 -5.90
N GLU A 29 -20.97 7.04 -5.59
CA GLU A 29 -21.50 6.85 -4.23
C GLU A 29 -21.22 5.42 -3.71
N SER A 30 -21.44 4.41 -4.54
CA SER A 30 -21.15 3.02 -4.20
C SER A 30 -19.66 2.78 -3.95
N GLY A 31 -18.79 3.36 -4.80
CA GLY A 31 -17.33 3.31 -4.63
C GLY A 31 -16.87 4.02 -3.37
N CYS A 32 -17.46 5.19 -3.07
CA CYS A 32 -17.24 5.99 -1.86
C CYS A 32 -17.53 5.16 -0.59
N LYS A 33 -18.68 4.48 -0.57
CA LYS A 33 -19.11 3.62 0.53
C LYS A 33 -18.21 2.40 0.69
N TRP A 34 -17.88 1.73 -0.42
CA TRP A 34 -16.96 0.58 -0.41
C TRP A 34 -15.58 0.96 0.13
N LEU A 35 -15.04 2.10 -0.32
CA LEU A 35 -13.75 2.61 0.11
C LEU A 35 -13.72 2.89 1.61
N ARG A 36 -14.77 3.52 2.13
CA ARG A 36 -14.90 3.84 3.56
C ARG A 36 -14.95 2.58 4.42
N SER A 37 -15.82 1.63 4.07
CA SER A 37 -15.95 0.37 4.81
C SER A 37 -14.67 -0.46 4.79
N THR A 38 -13.98 -0.50 3.64
CA THR A 38 -12.69 -1.17 3.50
C THR A 38 -11.64 -0.48 4.36
N SER A 39 -11.54 0.85 4.31
CA SER A 39 -10.56 1.63 5.06
C SER A 39 -10.76 1.53 6.58
N GLU A 40 -12.01 1.51 7.07
CA GLU A 40 -12.33 1.26 8.48
C GLU A 40 -11.83 -0.12 8.94
N SER A 41 -12.22 -1.17 8.22
CA SER A 41 -11.82 -2.55 8.54
C SER A 41 -10.30 -2.71 8.48
N CYS A 42 -9.67 -2.13 7.47
CA CYS A 42 -8.24 -2.21 7.24
C CYS A 42 -7.45 -1.44 8.30
N SER A 43 -7.92 -0.27 8.73
CA SER A 43 -7.29 0.53 9.80
C SER A 43 -7.18 -0.29 11.09
N VAL A 44 -8.20 -1.06 11.45
CA VAL A 44 -8.16 -1.94 12.63
C VAL A 44 -7.09 -3.02 12.49
N VAL A 45 -7.02 -3.69 11.33
CA VAL A 45 -6.00 -4.71 11.05
C VAL A 45 -4.59 -4.12 11.09
N VAL A 46 -4.39 -2.96 10.49
CA VAL A 46 -3.10 -2.25 10.47
C VAL A 46 -2.69 -1.80 11.87
N ALA A 47 -3.63 -1.28 12.66
CA ALA A 47 -3.37 -0.91 14.04
C ALA A 47 -2.94 -2.14 14.87
N LEU A 48 -3.61 -3.28 14.67
CA LEU A 48 -3.26 -4.53 15.33
C LEU A 48 -1.85 -5.02 14.93
N ILE A 49 -1.50 -4.99 13.65
CA ILE A 49 -0.14 -5.32 13.17
C ILE A 49 0.89 -4.38 13.81
N ALA A 50 0.61 -3.07 13.87
CA ALA A 50 1.50 -2.11 14.51
C ALA A 50 1.71 -2.42 16.01
N THR A 51 0.65 -2.77 16.74
CA THR A 51 0.74 -3.17 18.15
C THR A 51 1.60 -4.43 18.33
N VAL A 52 1.37 -5.46 17.52
CA VAL A 52 2.16 -6.70 17.60
C VAL A 52 3.62 -6.42 17.22
N ALA A 53 3.86 -5.69 16.12
CA ALA A 53 5.21 -5.32 15.69
C ALA A 53 5.96 -4.51 16.76
N PHE A 54 5.29 -3.54 17.39
CA PHE A 54 5.83 -2.75 18.49
C PHE A 54 6.20 -3.63 19.69
N ALA A 55 5.27 -4.49 20.14
CA ALA A 55 5.52 -5.42 21.24
C ALA A 55 6.71 -6.34 20.94
N THR A 56 6.78 -6.89 19.72
CA THR A 56 7.91 -7.74 19.31
C THR A 56 9.23 -6.98 19.21
N SER A 57 9.20 -5.70 18.82
CA SER A 57 10.40 -4.87 18.72
C SER A 57 10.95 -4.46 20.09
N THR A 58 10.10 -4.36 21.11
CA THR A 58 10.53 -4.01 22.47
C THR A 58 10.93 -5.23 23.30
N THR A 59 10.41 -6.42 23.00
CA THR A 59 10.88 -7.68 23.58
C THR A 59 12.13 -8.17 22.84
N LEU A 60 13.31 -8.04 23.44
CA LEU A 60 14.54 -8.59 22.86
C LEU A 60 14.57 -10.12 23.03
N PRO A 61 14.55 -10.93 21.95
CA PRO A 61 14.75 -12.36 22.05
C PRO A 61 16.17 -12.64 22.56
N GLY A 62 16.28 -13.25 23.75
CA GLY A 62 17.55 -13.65 24.37
C GLY A 62 17.96 -12.92 25.64
N GLY A 63 17.20 -11.90 26.08
CA GLY A 63 17.50 -11.15 27.30
C GLY A 63 18.70 -10.20 27.19
N THR A 64 18.95 -9.43 28.25
CA THR A 64 20.12 -8.57 28.43
C THR A 64 21.13 -9.27 29.32
N ASN A 65 22.42 -9.22 28.96
CA ASN A 65 23.48 -9.66 29.84
C ASN A 65 23.61 -8.67 31.02
N ASP A 66 23.42 -9.14 32.24
CA ASP A 66 23.45 -8.33 33.48
C ASP A 66 24.81 -7.62 33.71
N ASP A 67 25.89 -8.13 33.13
CA ASP A 67 27.23 -7.52 33.30
C ASP A 67 27.46 -6.27 32.42
N ASN A 68 26.80 -6.19 31.25
CA ASN A 68 27.11 -5.18 30.22
C ASN A 68 25.89 -4.39 29.71
N GLY A 69 24.66 -4.73 30.15
CA GLY A 69 23.41 -4.10 29.70
C GLY A 69 23.08 -4.27 28.21
N LYS A 70 23.87 -5.09 27.49
CA LYS A 70 23.73 -5.36 26.06
C LYS A 70 22.92 -6.64 25.81
N PRO A 71 22.14 -6.72 24.71
CA PRO A 71 21.41 -7.92 24.36
C PRO A 71 22.37 -9.11 24.19
N THR A 72 22.06 -10.23 24.82
CA THR A 72 22.89 -11.45 24.80
C THR A 72 23.11 -12.00 23.38
N LEU A 73 22.22 -11.65 22.44
CA LEU A 73 22.25 -12.06 21.03
C LEU A 73 22.74 -10.97 20.04
N GLU A 74 23.30 -9.84 20.50
CA GLU A 74 23.69 -8.68 19.65
C GLU A 74 24.59 -9.06 18.45
N ASN A 75 25.42 -10.11 18.59
CA ASN A 75 26.36 -10.53 17.56
C ASN A 75 25.78 -11.51 16.51
N HIS A 76 24.51 -11.91 16.62
CA HIS A 76 23.91 -12.84 15.67
C HIS A 76 23.21 -12.13 14.50
N PRO A 77 23.48 -12.54 13.25
CA PRO A 77 22.88 -11.92 12.07
C PRO A 77 21.36 -12.08 12.05
N ALA A 78 20.81 -13.21 12.51
CA ALA A 78 19.37 -13.44 12.60
C ALA A 78 18.67 -12.48 13.58
N PHE A 79 19.33 -12.12 14.69
CA PHE A 79 18.80 -11.14 15.65
C PHE A 79 18.76 -9.72 15.04
N LYS A 80 19.80 -9.35 14.30
CA LYS A 80 19.83 -8.07 13.55
C LYS A 80 18.73 -8.01 12.49
N ILE A 81 18.52 -9.10 11.74
CA ILE A 81 17.46 -9.22 10.74
C ILE A 81 16.09 -9.11 11.40
N PHE A 82 15.86 -9.79 12.53
CA PHE A 82 14.65 -9.67 13.34
C PHE A 82 14.36 -8.21 13.72
N ALA A 83 15.31 -7.52 14.34
CA ALA A 83 15.13 -6.15 14.81
C ALA A 83 14.82 -5.18 13.65
N ILE A 84 15.56 -5.28 12.54
CA ILE A 84 15.36 -4.42 11.36
C ILE A 84 14.00 -4.71 10.72
N ALA A 85 13.62 -5.98 10.55
CA ALA A 85 12.34 -6.36 9.95
C ALA A 85 11.15 -5.94 10.81
N SER A 86 11.24 -6.04 12.14
CA SER A 86 10.21 -5.53 13.06
C SER A 86 10.03 -4.02 12.94
N LEU A 87 11.12 -3.26 12.83
CA LEU A 87 11.07 -1.82 12.67
C LEU A 87 10.46 -1.41 11.33
N ILE A 88 10.84 -2.08 10.24
CA ILE A 88 10.25 -1.84 8.91
C ILE A 88 8.75 -2.18 8.95
N ALA A 89 8.36 -3.31 9.55
CA ALA A 89 6.96 -3.69 9.70
C ALA A 89 6.16 -2.62 10.43
N LEU A 90 6.67 -2.12 11.56
CA LEU A 90 6.03 -1.06 12.34
C LEU A 90 5.90 0.25 11.55
N SER A 91 6.97 0.68 10.89
CA SER A 91 7.02 1.93 10.10
C SER A 91 6.00 1.93 8.97
N PHE A 92 5.94 0.83 8.22
CA PHE A 92 4.97 0.65 7.14
C PHE A 92 3.55 0.50 7.68
N SER A 93 3.35 -0.16 8.82
CA SER A 93 2.03 -0.24 9.46
C SER A 93 1.51 1.15 9.82
N VAL A 94 2.32 1.99 10.47
CA VAL A 94 1.92 3.36 10.84
C VAL A 94 1.63 4.20 9.60
N THR A 95 2.44 4.08 8.55
CA THR A 95 2.22 4.79 7.28
C THR A 95 0.91 4.37 6.61
N SER A 96 0.63 3.07 6.56
CA SER A 96 -0.61 2.52 6.01
C SER A 96 -1.83 2.99 6.83
N LEU A 97 -1.73 2.97 8.15
CA LEU A 97 -2.78 3.44 9.06
C LEU A 97 -3.07 4.92 8.81
N ALA A 98 -2.03 5.75 8.68
CA ALA A 98 -2.19 7.17 8.36
C ALA A 98 -2.89 7.39 7.02
N MET A 99 -2.58 6.57 6.00
CA MET A 99 -3.25 6.64 4.68
C MET A 99 -4.73 6.23 4.75
N PHE A 100 -5.07 5.15 5.47
CA PHE A 100 -6.45 4.74 5.66
C PHE A 100 -7.25 5.76 6.48
N LEU A 101 -6.67 6.28 7.56
CA LEU A 101 -7.28 7.37 8.33
C LEU A 101 -7.45 8.64 7.49
N ALA A 102 -6.48 8.96 6.61
CA ALA A 102 -6.61 10.08 5.69
C ALA A 102 -7.78 9.88 4.72
N ILE A 103 -8.06 8.65 4.28
CA ILE A 103 -9.23 8.32 3.45
C ILE A 103 -10.53 8.48 4.24
N LEU A 104 -10.56 8.04 5.51
CA LEU A 104 -11.75 8.16 6.38
C LEU A 104 -12.04 9.59 6.79
N THR A 105 -11.00 10.38 7.02
CA THR A 105 -11.08 11.78 7.46
C THR A 105 -11.27 12.73 6.28
N SER A 106 -10.85 12.34 5.08
CA SER A 106 -11.08 13.13 3.88
C SER A 106 -12.57 13.27 3.65
N ARG A 107 -13.08 14.51 3.78
CA ARG A 107 -14.41 14.84 3.29
C ARG A 107 -14.41 14.56 1.79
N PHE A 108 -15.27 13.64 1.39
CA PHE A 108 -15.53 13.25 0.01
C PHE A 108 -16.07 14.45 -0.80
N GLN A 109 -15.20 15.40 -1.15
CA GLN A 109 -15.51 16.49 -2.07
C GLN A 109 -15.30 15.98 -3.50
N GLU A 110 -16.36 16.10 -4.29
CA GLU A 110 -16.54 15.56 -5.65
C GLU A 110 -15.38 15.91 -6.62
N ASN A 111 -14.63 16.99 -6.37
CA ASN A 111 -13.60 17.49 -7.30
C ASN A 111 -12.21 16.81 -7.21
N TYR A 112 -11.94 15.97 -6.21
CA TYR A 112 -10.64 15.25 -6.06
C TYR A 112 -10.75 13.73 -6.24
N PHE A 113 -11.95 13.24 -6.55
CA PHE A 113 -12.32 11.83 -6.50
C PHE A 113 -11.64 10.97 -7.57
N GLY A 114 -11.43 11.52 -8.77
CA GLY A 114 -11.06 10.71 -9.94
C GLY A 114 -9.63 10.14 -9.96
N LYS A 115 -8.67 10.73 -9.24
CA LYS A 115 -7.25 10.31 -9.29
C LYS A 115 -6.52 10.26 -7.96
N VAL A 116 -6.72 11.24 -7.09
CA VAL A 116 -5.93 11.38 -5.85
C VAL A 116 -6.36 10.38 -4.78
N LEU A 117 -7.66 10.08 -4.72
CA LEU A 117 -8.24 9.18 -3.74
C LEU A 117 -7.87 7.69 -3.97
N PRO A 118 -8.02 7.12 -5.19
CA PRO A 118 -7.55 5.76 -5.47
C PRO A 118 -6.03 5.63 -5.30
N TRP A 119 -5.27 6.69 -5.58
CA TRP A 119 -3.82 6.73 -5.36
C TRP A 119 -3.44 6.59 -3.87
N LYS A 120 -4.10 7.34 -2.99
CA LYS A 120 -3.87 7.23 -1.54
C LYS A 120 -4.27 5.86 -0.99
N LEU A 121 -5.38 5.29 -1.46
CA LEU A 121 -5.79 3.94 -1.10
C LEU A 121 -4.75 2.92 -1.50
N LEU A 122 -4.28 3.01 -2.74
CA LEU A 122 -3.28 2.11 -3.26
C LEU A 122 -2.01 2.16 -2.41
N LEU A 123 -1.48 3.35 -2.15
CA LEU A 123 -0.29 3.53 -1.31
C LEU A 123 -0.50 3.01 0.12
N GLY A 124 -1.71 3.14 0.67
CA GLY A 124 -2.06 2.54 1.96
C GLY A 124 -2.01 1.02 1.92
N LEU A 125 -2.60 0.39 0.89
CA LEU A 125 -2.61 -1.05 0.70
C LEU A 125 -1.22 -1.63 0.41
N THR A 126 -0.40 -0.94 -0.40
CA THR A 126 0.98 -1.38 -0.68
C THR A 126 1.81 -1.41 0.59
N SER A 127 1.66 -0.37 1.40
CA SER A 127 2.35 -0.21 2.68
C SER A 127 1.91 -1.28 3.68
N LEU A 128 0.61 -1.59 3.73
CA LEU A 128 0.08 -2.68 4.56
C LEU A 128 0.69 -4.04 4.19
N PHE A 129 0.68 -4.38 2.90
CA PHE A 129 1.23 -5.65 2.45
C PHE A 129 2.72 -5.78 2.77
N LEU A 130 3.49 -4.71 2.59
CA LEU A 130 4.90 -4.72 2.95
C LEU A 130 5.10 -4.88 4.46
N SER A 131 4.23 -4.26 5.28
CA SER A 131 4.22 -4.44 6.73
C SER A 131 3.98 -5.90 7.11
N ILE A 132 2.97 -6.55 6.54
CA ILE A 132 2.66 -7.97 6.76
C ILE A 132 3.85 -8.86 6.36
N ALA A 133 4.43 -8.63 5.18
CA ALA A 133 5.58 -9.40 4.71
C ALA A 133 6.79 -9.24 5.64
N SER A 134 7.10 -8.00 6.06
CA SER A 134 8.19 -7.70 6.98
C SER A 134 7.94 -8.32 8.36
N MET A 135 6.71 -8.33 8.84
CA MET A 135 6.33 -8.96 10.10
C MET A 135 6.51 -10.49 10.05
N LEU A 136 6.18 -11.13 8.92
CA LEU A 136 6.43 -12.56 8.72
C LEU A 136 7.94 -12.87 8.71
N VAL A 137 8.74 -12.06 8.03
CA VAL A 137 10.21 -12.19 8.03
C VAL A 137 10.76 -12.04 9.46
N SER A 138 10.28 -11.05 10.21
CA SER A 138 10.64 -10.85 11.61
C SER A 138 10.30 -12.09 12.43
N PHE A 139 9.06 -12.56 12.39
CA PHE A 139 8.64 -13.76 13.13
C PHE A 139 9.53 -14.97 12.81
N CYS A 140 9.87 -15.17 11.55
CA CYS A 140 10.75 -16.25 11.11
C CYS A 140 12.18 -16.11 11.66
N ALA A 141 12.75 -14.90 11.63
CA ALA A 141 14.07 -14.62 12.17
C ALA A 141 14.12 -14.75 13.69
N GLY A 142 13.09 -14.26 14.40
CA GLY A 142 12.94 -14.40 15.84
C GLY A 142 12.80 -15.86 16.27
N HIS A 143 11.96 -16.62 15.56
CA HIS A 143 11.78 -18.05 15.81
C HIS A 143 13.06 -18.85 15.51
N PHE A 144 13.80 -18.51 14.45
CA PHE A 144 15.10 -19.11 14.16
C PHE A 144 16.14 -18.82 15.25
N CYS A 145 16.15 -17.61 15.81
CA CYS A 145 16.96 -17.27 16.97
C CYS A 145 16.57 -18.09 18.22
N ALA A 146 15.27 -18.32 18.44
CA ALA A 146 14.76 -19.07 19.58
C ALA A 146 14.99 -20.60 19.49
N LEU A 147 14.94 -21.20 18.28
CA LEU A 147 15.03 -22.65 18.05
C LEU A 147 16.42 -23.14 17.60
N ARG A 148 17.46 -22.32 17.85
CA ARG A 148 18.81 -22.47 17.29
C ARG A 148 19.43 -23.86 17.43
N ASP A 149 19.01 -24.67 18.40
CA ASP A 149 19.60 -25.99 18.66
C ASP A 149 18.91 -27.19 17.96
N THR A 150 17.76 -27.05 17.30
CA THR A 150 16.97 -28.26 16.95
C THR A 150 16.58 -28.47 15.47
N LEU A 151 16.40 -27.47 14.60
CA LEU A 151 15.67 -27.74 13.33
C LEU A 151 16.16 -27.01 12.06
N LYS A 152 17.11 -27.63 11.34
CA LYS A 152 17.47 -27.29 9.93
C LYS A 152 16.32 -27.50 8.93
N TYR A 153 15.36 -28.37 9.24
CA TYR A 153 14.22 -28.72 8.35
C TYR A 153 13.11 -27.65 8.31
N ALA A 154 13.03 -26.75 9.31
CA ALA A 154 11.98 -25.72 9.39
C ALA A 154 12.23 -24.50 8.49
N ALA A 155 13.42 -24.36 7.91
CA ALA A 155 13.77 -23.24 7.02
C ALA A 155 13.02 -23.28 5.68
N PHE A 156 12.73 -24.48 5.17
CA PHE A 156 12.03 -24.67 3.88
C PHE A 156 10.58 -24.17 3.89
N PRO A 157 9.70 -24.53 4.85
CA PRO A 157 8.33 -24.02 4.90
C PRO A 157 8.28 -22.51 5.18
N VAL A 158 9.24 -21.98 5.95
CA VAL A 158 9.38 -20.54 6.19
C VAL A 158 9.68 -19.79 4.90
N TYR A 159 10.63 -20.26 4.09
CA TYR A 159 10.94 -19.66 2.78
C TYR A 159 9.76 -19.75 1.81
N ALA A 160 9.08 -20.90 1.76
CA ALA A 160 7.89 -21.08 0.95
C ALA A 160 6.76 -20.12 1.38
N LEU A 161 6.49 -20.01 2.68
CA LEU A 161 5.45 -19.14 3.25
C LEU A 161 5.75 -17.66 3.03
N THR A 162 7.02 -17.25 3.09
CA THR A 162 7.43 -15.86 2.83
C THR A 162 7.29 -15.50 1.34
N CYS A 163 7.44 -16.48 0.45
CA CYS A 163 7.33 -16.28 -0.99
C CYS A 163 5.87 -16.06 -1.44
N VAL A 164 4.89 -16.61 -0.72
CA VAL A 164 3.46 -16.53 -1.09
C VAL A 164 2.90 -15.10 -1.05
N PRO A 165 3.04 -14.31 0.04
CA PRO A 165 2.60 -12.92 0.06
C PRO A 165 3.32 -12.06 -0.96
N VAL A 166 4.62 -12.30 -1.17
CA VAL A 166 5.46 -11.51 -2.10
C VAL A 166 5.03 -11.75 -3.55
N THR A 167 4.81 -13.02 -3.94
CA THR A 167 4.37 -13.37 -5.29
C THR A 167 2.92 -12.99 -5.56
N PHE A 168 2.02 -13.17 -4.58
CA PHE A 168 0.63 -12.71 -4.67
C PHE A 168 0.57 -11.19 -4.82
N PHE A 169 1.35 -10.45 -4.04
CA PHE A 169 1.44 -9.00 -4.12
C PHE A 169 2.05 -8.53 -5.44
N ALA A 170 3.17 -9.11 -5.88
CA ALA A 170 3.77 -8.81 -7.17
C ALA A 170 2.76 -8.98 -8.31
N SER A 171 1.95 -10.04 -8.26
CA SER A 171 0.90 -10.32 -9.24
C SER A 171 -0.27 -9.32 -9.16
N ALA A 172 -0.73 -8.98 -7.95
CA ALA A 172 -1.84 -8.04 -7.75
C ALA A 172 -1.46 -6.57 -8.04
N GLN A 173 -0.20 -6.20 -7.81
CA GLN A 173 0.33 -4.86 -8.05
C GLN A 173 0.72 -4.62 -9.50
N PHE A 174 1.09 -5.68 -10.23
CA PHE A 174 1.54 -5.58 -11.62
C PHE A 174 0.57 -4.83 -12.54
N PRO A 175 -0.73 -5.20 -12.63
CA PRO A 175 -1.65 -4.52 -13.54
C PRO A 175 -1.82 -3.04 -13.16
N LEU A 176 -1.73 -2.73 -11.87
CA LEU A 176 -2.00 -1.40 -11.37
C LEU A 176 -0.80 -0.44 -11.50
N TYR A 177 0.43 -0.94 -11.34
CA TYR A 177 1.63 -0.20 -11.74
C TYR A 177 1.70 0.01 -13.24
N ILE A 178 1.29 -0.98 -14.04
CA ILE A 178 1.20 -0.85 -15.49
C ILE A 178 0.17 0.21 -15.87
N ASP A 179 -1.02 0.21 -15.26
CA ASP A 179 -2.05 1.22 -15.51
C ASP A 179 -1.60 2.63 -15.11
N LEU A 180 -0.88 2.77 -14.00
CA LEU A 180 -0.31 4.05 -13.58
C LEU A 180 0.78 4.53 -14.55
N ILE A 181 1.75 3.66 -14.88
CA ILE A 181 2.83 3.97 -15.82
C ILE A 181 2.21 4.32 -17.18
N HIS A 182 1.20 3.58 -17.61
CA HIS A 182 0.47 3.84 -18.85
C HIS A 182 -0.30 5.17 -18.78
N ALA A 183 -0.95 5.52 -17.67
CA ALA A 183 -1.61 6.80 -17.48
C ALA A 183 -0.64 8.00 -17.37
N THR A 184 0.59 7.77 -16.90
CA THR A 184 1.66 8.77 -16.83
C THR A 184 2.41 8.93 -18.15
N PHE A 185 2.63 7.85 -18.91
CA PHE A 185 3.27 7.87 -20.22
C PHE A 185 2.32 8.26 -21.34
N ARG A 186 1.03 7.92 -21.24
CA ARG A 186 -0.04 8.42 -22.09
C ARG A 186 -0.40 9.86 -21.68
N ASN A 187 0.61 10.73 -21.71
CA ASN A 187 0.38 12.15 -21.83
C ASN A 187 -0.33 12.38 -23.19
N PRO A 188 -1.51 13.04 -23.22
CA PRO A 188 -2.20 13.43 -24.46
C PRO A 188 -1.35 14.32 -25.38
N PHE A 189 -0.22 14.81 -24.87
CA PHE A 189 0.65 15.78 -25.55
C PHE A 189 1.41 15.19 -26.75
N GLY A 190 1.66 13.88 -26.78
CA GLY A 190 2.31 13.22 -27.92
C GLY A 190 1.37 13.03 -29.11
N GLU A 191 0.11 12.69 -28.85
CA GLU A 191 -0.88 12.43 -29.89
C GLU A 191 -1.32 13.72 -30.59
N ILE A 192 -1.45 14.83 -29.84
CA ILE A 192 -1.76 16.16 -30.38
C ILE A 192 -0.61 16.68 -31.27
N ARG A 193 0.65 16.45 -30.89
CA ARG A 193 1.81 16.89 -31.68
C ARG A 193 1.93 16.12 -33.01
N SER A 194 1.64 14.81 -33.00
CA SER A 194 1.65 13.99 -34.22
C SER A 194 0.55 14.37 -35.22
N LYS A 195 -0.64 14.78 -34.75
CA LYS A 195 -1.75 15.24 -35.60
C LYS A 195 -1.54 16.66 -36.13
N LEU A 196 -0.77 17.49 -35.44
CA LEU A 196 -0.38 18.83 -35.91
C LEU A 196 0.70 18.78 -36.99
N ASP A 197 1.69 17.87 -36.86
CA ASP A 197 2.73 17.68 -37.88
C ASP A 197 2.23 16.95 -39.14
N SER A 198 1.15 16.16 -39.05
CA SER A 198 0.55 15.50 -40.23
C SER A 198 -0.49 16.34 -40.98
N SER A 199 -0.78 17.56 -40.50
CA SER A 199 -1.78 18.47 -41.06
C SER A 199 -1.15 19.72 -41.68
N ASN A 200 0.18 19.74 -41.83
CA ASN A 200 0.99 20.76 -42.50
C ASN A 200 1.81 20.11 -43.62
#